data_AF-A0A060CDY1-F1
#
_entry.id   AF-A0A060CDY1-F1
#
_cell.length_a   1.000
_cell.length_b   1.000
_cell.length_c   1.000
_cell.angle_alpha   90.00
_cell.angle_beta   90.00
_cell.angle_gamma   90.00
#
_symmetry.space_group_name_H-M   'P 1'
#
loop_
_entity.id
_entity.type
_entity.pdbx_description
1 polymer ?
#
loop_
_entity_poly.entity_id
_entity_poly.type
_entity_poly.pdbx_seq_one_letter_code
_entity_poly.pdbx_strand_id
1 'polypeptide(L)' 'MEQSVQAYVRNLNTHPAYSSFRKSRAQMRKADQELTASTMIHKLKGYSTRGSSYNNYLFAMYQDNQRLIAAHM' A
#
# COMPACT_ATOMS: atom_id res chain seq x y z
N MET A 1 18.06 8.96 0.37
CA MET A 1 16.86 8.21 0.81
C MET A 1 15.56 8.88 0.36
N GLU A 2 15.44 10.20 0.45
CA GLU A 2 14.21 10.89 -0.01
C GLU A 2 13.92 10.70 -1.50
N GLN A 3 14.93 10.78 -2.37
CA GLN A 3 14.76 10.63 -3.82
C GLN A 3 14.23 9.25 -4.22
N SER A 4 14.68 8.17 -3.56
CA SER A 4 14.17 6.82 -3.83
C SER A 4 12.72 6.64 -3.37
N VAL A 5 12.35 7.24 -2.23
CA VAL A 5 10.96 7.23 -1.75
C VAL A 5 10.06 8.03 -2.70
N GLN A 6 10.48 9.21 -3.14
CA GLN A 6 9.73 10.03 -4.11
C GLN A 6 9.55 9.30 -5.45
N ALA A 7 10.60 8.65 -5.96
CA ALA A 7 10.53 7.86 -7.19
C ALA A 7 9.55 6.68 -7.04
N TYR A 8 9.58 6.00 -5.89
CA TYR A 8 8.64 4.93 -5.57
C TYR A 8 7.18 5.43 -5.54
N VAL A 9 6.92 6.54 -4.84
CA VAL A 9 5.60 7.15 -4.78
C VAL A 9 5.13 7.58 -6.17
N ARG A 10 6.02 8.16 -7.00
CA ARG A 10 5.70 8.48 -8.39
C ARG A 10 5.33 7.23 -9.18
N ASN A 11 6.12 6.17 -9.09
CA ASN A 11 5.87 4.91 -9.77
C ASN A 11 4.49 4.32 -9.40
N LEU A 12 4.14 4.29 -8.11
CA LEU A 12 2.83 3.84 -7.64
C LEU A 12 1.67 4.69 -8.21
N ASN A 13 1.91 5.99 -8.39
CA ASN A 13 0.92 6.94 -8.87
C ASN A 13 0.82 7.06 -10.40
N THR A 14 1.81 6.58 -11.17
CA THR A 14 1.81 6.74 -12.63
C THR A 14 1.88 5.43 -13.41
N HIS A 15 2.57 4.40 -12.91
CA HIS A 15 2.82 3.20 -13.68
C HIS A 15 1.52 2.40 -13.97
N PRO A 16 1.33 1.85 -15.19
CA PRO A 16 0.08 1.17 -15.58
C PRO A 16 -0.30 -0.04 -14.71
N ALA A 17 0.70 -0.78 -14.22
CA ALA A 17 0.49 -1.94 -13.33
C ALA A 17 -0.33 -1.60 -12.08
N TYR A 18 -0.19 -0.37 -11.55
CA TYR A 18 -0.91 0.08 -10.35
C TYR A 18 -2.21 0.83 -10.65
N SER A 19 -2.74 0.72 -11.87
CA SER A 19 -4.03 1.34 -12.23
C SER A 19 -5.18 0.87 -11.33
N SER A 20 -5.20 -0.40 -10.96
CA SER A 20 -6.20 -0.98 -10.04
C SER A 20 -6.12 -0.35 -8.63
N PHE A 21 -4.92 -0.22 -8.08
CA PHE A 21 -4.67 0.47 -6.81
C PHE A 21 -5.21 1.90 -6.82
N ARG A 22 -4.93 2.67 -7.87
CA ARG A 22 -5.42 4.06 -8.01
C ARG A 22 -6.94 4.13 -8.13
N LYS A 23 -7.56 3.19 -8.86
CA LYS A 23 -9.02 3.09 -8.97
C LYS A 23 -9.67 2.81 -7.60
N SER A 24 -9.16 1.83 -6.84
CA SER A 24 -9.67 1.54 -5.50
C SER A 24 -9.54 2.75 -4.57
N ARG A 25 -8.39 3.43 -4.58
CA ARG A 25 -8.18 4.65 -3.78
C ARG A 25 -9.18 5.75 -4.16
N ALA A 26 -9.44 5.95 -5.45
CA ALA A 26 -10.39 6.96 -5.92
C ALA A 26 -11.83 6.61 -5.53
N GLN A 27 -12.21 5.32 -5.58
CA GLN A 27 -13.53 4.85 -5.15
C GLN A 27 -13.75 5.09 -3.65
N MET A 28 -12.78 4.72 -2.81
CA MET A 28 -12.85 4.94 -1.36
C MET A 28 -13.00 6.43 -1.01
N ARG A 29 -12.23 7.31 -1.67
CA ARG A 29 -12.40 8.76 -1.48
C ARG A 29 -13.78 9.27 -1.86
N LYS A 30 -14.34 8.78 -2.97
CA LYS A 30 -15.69 9.15 -3.39
C LYS A 30 -16.76 8.68 -2.41
N ALA A 31 -16.50 7.56 -1.74
CA ALA A 31 -17.38 6.98 -0.74
C ALA A 31 -17.10 7.49 0.69
N ASP A 32 -16.23 8.49 0.84
CA ASP A 32 -15.76 9.03 2.13
C ASP A 32 -15.27 7.94 3.11
N GLN A 33 -14.67 6.89 2.56
CA GLN A 33 -14.09 5.81 3.34
C GLN A 33 -12.67 6.15 3.75
N GLU A 34 -12.33 5.77 4.99
CA GLU A 34 -10.99 5.95 5.53
C GLU A 34 -9.93 5.25 4.65
N LEU A 35 -8.88 5.99 4.29
CA LEU A 35 -7.75 5.48 3.51
C LEU A 35 -6.59 5.10 4.41
N THR A 36 -6.59 3.84 4.84
CA THR A 36 -5.55 3.29 5.72
C THR A 36 -4.58 2.38 4.96
N ALA A 37 -3.39 2.14 5.51
CA ALA A 37 -2.46 1.18 4.92
C ALA A 37 -3.04 -0.25 4.92
N SER A 38 -3.73 -0.64 6.00
CA SER A 38 -4.39 -1.95 6.13
C SER A 38 -5.40 -2.22 5.01
N THR A 39 -6.18 -1.22 4.62
CA THR A 39 -7.18 -1.34 3.54
C THR A 39 -6.54 -1.33 2.14
N MET A 40 -5.41 -0.64 1.98
CA MET A 40 -4.78 -0.42 0.67
C MET A 40 -3.73 -1.46 0.26
N ILE A 41 -3.05 -2.12 1.21
CA ILE A 41 -1.97 -3.10 0.91
C ILE A 41 -2.48 -4.22 -0.01
N HIS A 42 -3.68 -4.74 0.22
CA HIS A 42 -4.25 -5.81 -0.60
C HIS A 42 -4.67 -5.34 -2.01
N LYS A 43 -4.67 -4.03 -2.29
CA LYS A 43 -4.97 -3.46 -3.62
C LYS A 43 -3.73 -3.33 -4.51
N LEU A 44 -2.55 -3.72 -4.03
CA LEU A 44 -1.27 -3.69 -4.77
C LEU A 44 -1.13 -4.85 -5.77
N LYS A 45 -2.10 -5.01 -6.67
CA LYS A 45 -2.01 -6.03 -7.74
C LYS A 45 -0.82 -5.71 -8.65
N GLY A 46 0.01 -6.71 -8.94
CA GLY A 46 1.18 -6.57 -9.81
C GLY A 46 2.42 -5.95 -9.14
N TYR A 47 2.39 -5.75 -7.82
CA TYR A 47 3.56 -5.25 -7.08
C TYR A 47 4.69 -6.30 -6.98
N SER A 48 4.31 -7.58 -6.96
CA SER A 48 5.24 -8.70 -6.95
C SER A 48 4.70 -9.82 -7.82
N THR A 49 5.61 -10.60 -8.43
CA THR A 49 5.29 -11.84 -9.13
C THR A 49 4.66 -12.89 -8.22
N ARG A 50 4.89 -12.79 -6.91
CA ARG A 50 4.26 -13.61 -5.87
C ARG A 50 2.78 -13.27 -5.61
N GLY A 51 2.26 -12.20 -6.21
CA GLY A 51 0.85 -11.83 -6.13
C GLY A 51 0.36 -11.60 -4.70
N SER A 52 -0.83 -12.12 -4.37
CA SER A 52 -1.49 -11.91 -3.07
C SER A 52 -0.68 -12.43 -1.89
N SER A 53 0.10 -13.50 -2.06
CA SER A 53 1.03 -14.02 -1.04
C SER A 53 1.97 -12.91 -0.52
N TYR A 54 2.49 -12.08 -1.43
CA TYR A 54 3.38 -11.00 -1.04
C TYR A 54 2.64 -9.83 -0.40
N ASN A 55 1.43 -9.51 -0.86
CA ASN A 55 0.60 -8.49 -0.22
C ASN A 55 0.26 -8.88 1.23
N ASN A 56 -0.02 -10.16 1.49
CA ASN A 56 -0.25 -10.66 2.84
C ASN A 56 1.00 -10.56 3.73
N TYR A 57 2.18 -10.85 3.17
CA TYR A 57 3.45 -10.64 3.86
C TYR A 57 3.67 -9.17 4.25
N LEU A 58 3.42 -8.23 3.33
CA LEU A 58 3.53 -6.79 3.62
C LEU A 58 2.54 -6.36 4.71
N PHE A 59 1.33 -6.92 4.71
CA PHE A 59 0.32 -6.63 5.71
C PHE A 59 0.75 -7.13 7.10
N ALA A 60 1.30 -8.35 7.19
CA ALA A 60 1.85 -8.87 8.44
C ALA A 60 2.99 -7.98 8.98
N MET A 61 3.95 -7.63 8.12
CA MET A 61 5.04 -6.73 8.48
C MET A 61 4.54 -5.36 8.96
N TYR A 62 3.52 -4.79 8.30
CA TYR A 62 2.90 -3.54 8.72
C TYR A 62 2.28 -3.66 10.12
N GLN A 63 1.53 -4.73 10.41
CA GLN A 63 0.94 -4.95 11.73
C GLN A 63 2.01 -5.12 12.82
N ASP A 64 3.06 -5.90 12.55
CA ASP A 64 4.16 -6.09 13.49
C ASP A 64 4.85 -4.77 13.81
N ASN A 65 5.12 -3.95 12.80
CA ASN A 65 5.72 -2.64 12.99
C ASN A 65 4.81 -1.68 13.78
N GLN A 66 3.50 -1.68 13.52
CA GLN A 66 2.55 -0.88 14.31
C GLN A 66 2.60 -1.28 15.79
N ARG A 67 2.64 -2.59 16.09
CA ARG A 67 2.75 -3.11 17.46
C ARG A 67 4.07 -2.70 18.12
N LEU A 68 5.19 -2.82 17.40
CA LEU A 68 6.51 -2.44 17.92
C LEU A 68 6.58 -0.94 18.24
N ILE A 69 6.09 -0.09 17.33
CA ILE A 69 6.08 1.36 17.55
C ILE A 69 5.21 1.69 18.76
N ALA A 70 4.01 1.11 18.86
CA ALA A 70 3.11 1.33 19.99
C ALA A 70 3.70 0.86 21.34
N ALA A 71 4.56 -0.15 21.35
CA ALA A 71 5.23 -0.63 22.56
C ALA A 71 6.41 0.25 23.02
N HIS A 72 6.88 1.16 22.16
CA HIS A 72 8.05 2.01 22.40
C HIS A 72 7.74 3.52 22.30
N MET A 73 6.45 3.87 22.25
CA MET A 73 5.94 5.24 22.45
C MET A 73 5.40 5.39 23.86
#